data_AF-A0A7X2YYE4-F1
#
_entry.id   AF-A0A7X2YYE4-F1
#
_cell.length_a   1.000
_cell.length_b   1.000
_cell.length_c   1.000
_cell.angle_alpha   90.00
_cell.angle_beta   90.00
_cell.angle_gamma   90.00
#
_symmetry.space_group_name_H-M   'P 1'
#
loop_
_entity.id
_entity.type
_entity.pdbx_description
1 polymer ?
#
loop_
_entity_poly.entity_id
_entity_poly.type
_entity_poly.pdbx_seq_one_letter_code
_entity_poly.pdbx_strand_id
1 'polypeptide(L)'
;MEIIPKIILAIPGVWEDRNAFKDAMARSGNGYIYLGNHIGYLEKPDQFYEVNISEHNPYIAEAIEIGGHGLFSKEDVEQLRKHRSIIYLIIEGGTLEKVINVMEVASAILNAGGIAVNVESSGRARTKKDWLEITKSKDITRLFSAFIQMSQENEVYYTTGMHCFGLRDVKTASEGITARDVATLFRIFCLYNLDEKPQINDGETFSLDPSSPIYLLKQEECTMFDEEDPYFNPYGVWNMIRHHSIGR
;
A
#
# COMPACT_ATOMS: atom_id res chain seq x y z
N MET A 1 4.88 7.96 23.08
CA MET A 1 5.74 7.01 22.33
C MET A 1 5.32 7.18 20.88
N GLU A 2 6.23 7.55 19.98
CA GLU A 2 5.88 7.82 18.58
C GLU A 2 5.50 6.49 17.91
N ILE A 3 4.30 6.40 17.35
CA ILE A 3 3.85 5.20 16.63
C ILE A 3 4.52 5.22 15.26
N ILE A 4 5.41 4.27 15.01
CA ILE A 4 6.09 4.12 13.72
C ILE A 4 5.15 3.36 12.77
N PRO A 5 4.73 3.94 11.64
CA PRO A 5 3.89 3.24 10.67
C PRO A 5 4.63 2.00 10.14
N LYS A 6 3.89 0.91 9.88
CA LYS A 6 4.45 -0.31 9.31
C LYS A 6 3.97 -0.50 7.88
N ILE A 7 4.84 -1.02 7.03
CA ILE A 7 4.46 -1.60 5.75
C ILE A 7 4.51 -3.12 5.92
N ILE A 8 3.36 -3.76 5.72
CA ILE A 8 3.18 -5.19 5.80
C ILE A 8 2.83 -5.69 4.41
N LEU A 9 3.68 -6.55 3.85
CA LEU A 9 3.43 -7.23 2.58
C LEU A 9 3.28 -8.73 2.83
N ALA A 10 2.19 -9.31 2.35
CA ALA A 10 2.00 -10.75 2.28
C ALA A 10 2.23 -11.22 0.84
N ILE A 11 3.20 -12.12 0.66
CA ILE A 11 3.65 -12.60 -0.64
C ILE A 11 3.44 -14.12 -0.69
N PRO A 12 2.28 -14.61 -1.18
CA PRO A 12 2.06 -16.04 -1.36
C PRO A 12 3.00 -16.60 -2.43
N GLY A 13 3.50 -17.81 -2.20
CA GLY A 13 4.42 -18.47 -3.11
C GLY A 13 4.38 -19.99 -3.06
N VAL A 14 5.29 -20.59 -3.82
CA VAL A 14 5.31 -22.04 -4.10
C VAL A 14 6.14 -22.84 -3.09
N TRP A 15 6.73 -22.19 -2.08
CA TRP A 15 7.70 -22.82 -1.18
C TRP A 15 7.01 -23.76 -0.19
N GLU A 16 7.44 -25.02 -0.16
CA GLU A 16 6.89 -26.04 0.75
C GLU A 16 7.32 -25.82 2.21
N ASP A 17 8.53 -25.32 2.41
CA ASP A 17 9.08 -25.03 3.73
C ASP A 17 10.11 -23.89 3.70
N ARG A 18 10.67 -23.58 4.87
CA ARG A 18 11.71 -22.54 5.05
C ARG A 18 12.98 -22.84 4.25
N ASN A 19 13.36 -24.10 4.06
CA ASN A 19 14.56 -24.46 3.30
C ASN A 19 14.33 -24.26 1.80
N ALA A 20 13.16 -24.64 1.28
CA ALA A 20 12.78 -24.38 -0.09
C ALA A 20 12.78 -22.87 -0.39
N PHE A 21 12.27 -22.04 0.53
CA PHE A 21 12.34 -20.59 0.40
C PHE A 21 13.79 -20.06 0.40
N LYS A 22 14.60 -20.50 1.36
CA LYS A 22 16.03 -20.14 1.47
C LYS A 22 16.78 -20.45 0.17
N ASP A 23 16.62 -21.67 -0.35
CA ASP A 23 17.30 -22.14 -1.55
C ASP A 23 16.82 -21.37 -2.79
N ALA A 24 15.53 -21.02 -2.84
CA ALA A 24 14.98 -20.20 -3.93
C ALA A 24 15.53 -18.76 -3.90
N MET A 25 15.60 -18.14 -2.71
CA MET A 25 16.21 -16.82 -2.55
C MET A 25 17.69 -16.82 -2.93
N ALA A 26 18.46 -17.84 -2.51
CA ALA A 26 19.87 -17.96 -2.89
C ALA A 26 20.09 -18.08 -4.42
N ARG A 27 19.15 -18.72 -5.14
CA ARG A 27 19.23 -18.90 -6.61
C ARG A 27 18.68 -17.72 -7.40
N SER A 28 17.64 -17.06 -6.91
CA SER A 28 16.82 -16.14 -7.72
C SER A 28 16.40 -14.86 -6.99
N GLY A 29 16.92 -14.62 -5.78
CA GLY A 29 16.67 -13.44 -4.97
C GLY A 29 17.43 -12.18 -5.42
N ASN A 30 18.11 -12.20 -6.57
CA ASN A 30 18.76 -11.01 -7.15
C ASN A 30 19.71 -10.27 -6.18
N GLY A 31 20.59 -11.01 -5.49
CA GLY A 31 21.54 -10.49 -4.51
C GLY A 31 20.99 -10.37 -3.07
N TYR A 32 19.68 -10.57 -2.87
CA TYR A 32 19.09 -10.73 -1.55
C TYR A 32 19.21 -12.18 -1.08
N ILE A 33 19.55 -12.35 0.20
CA ILE A 33 19.66 -13.66 0.87
C ILE A 33 18.73 -13.69 2.07
N TYR A 34 18.05 -14.82 2.25
CA TYR A 34 17.32 -15.14 3.46
C TYR A 34 18.22 -15.87 4.47
N LEU A 35 18.36 -15.31 5.68
CA LEU A 35 19.15 -15.87 6.77
C LEU A 35 18.40 -15.71 8.10
N GLY A 36 18.13 -16.83 8.79
CA GLY A 36 17.36 -16.81 10.04
C GLY A 36 15.92 -16.36 9.78
N ASN A 37 15.53 -15.21 10.33
CA ASN A 37 14.23 -14.55 10.07
C ASN A 37 14.38 -13.22 9.33
N HIS A 38 15.49 -13.01 8.63
CA HIS A 38 15.77 -11.77 7.94
C HIS A 38 16.12 -12.00 6.48
N ILE A 39 15.75 -11.04 5.64
CA ILE A 39 16.32 -10.91 4.30
C ILE A 39 17.29 -9.73 4.32
N GLY A 40 18.49 -9.93 3.78
CA GLY A 40 19.49 -8.86 3.63
C GLY A 40 20.03 -8.80 2.21
N TYR A 41 20.55 -7.65 1.82
CA TYR A 41 21.23 -7.47 0.53
C TYR A 41 22.74 -7.64 0.73
N LEU A 42 23.36 -8.56 -0.02
CA LEU A 42 24.77 -8.91 0.15
C LEU A 42 25.73 -7.70 0.10
N GLU A 43 25.45 -6.75 -0.79
CA GLU A 43 26.30 -5.57 -1.00
C GLU A 43 26.01 -4.43 -0.01
N LYS A 44 24.94 -4.54 0.79
CA LYS A 44 24.52 -3.57 1.81
C LYS A 44 24.23 -4.29 3.13
N PRO A 45 25.27 -4.70 3.88
CA PRO A 45 25.12 -5.53 5.06
C PRO A 45 24.38 -4.86 6.21
N ASP A 46 24.10 -3.56 6.15
CA ASP A 46 23.35 -2.84 7.19
C ASP A 46 21.83 -2.86 6.95
N GLN A 47 21.36 -3.41 5.82
CA GLN A 47 19.95 -3.49 5.47
C GLN A 47 19.42 -4.91 5.68
N PHE A 48 18.70 -5.11 6.77
CA PHE A 48 17.96 -6.34 7.07
C PHE A 48 16.48 -6.04 7.24
N TYR A 49 15.66 -6.95 6.71
CA TYR A 49 14.21 -6.86 6.77
C TYR A 49 13.66 -8.08 7.45
N GLU A 50 12.82 -7.87 8.47
CA GLU A 50 12.17 -8.96 9.20
C GLU A 50 11.19 -9.69 8.29
N VAL A 51 11.25 -11.02 8.35
CA VAL A 51 10.41 -11.91 7.57
C VAL A 51 9.80 -12.98 8.44
N ASN A 52 8.47 -13.09 8.37
CA ASN A 52 7.72 -14.19 8.93
C ASN A 52 7.20 -15.09 7.80
N ILE A 53 7.22 -16.40 8.04
CA ILE A 53 6.71 -17.38 7.08
C ILE A 53 5.50 -18.03 7.71
N SER A 54 4.37 -17.96 7.01
CA SER A 54 3.14 -18.67 7.35
C SER A 54 2.90 -19.81 6.36
N GLU A 55 2.14 -20.80 6.80
CA GLU A 55 1.67 -21.89 5.95
C GLU A 55 0.57 -21.41 4.99
N HIS A 56 0.06 -22.35 4.19
CA HIS A 56 -1.07 -22.10 3.29
C HIS A 56 -2.27 -21.48 4.03
N ASN A 57 -2.79 -20.37 3.51
CA ASN A 57 -4.02 -19.74 3.99
C ASN A 57 -5.10 -19.77 2.89
N PRO A 58 -6.19 -20.54 3.04
CA PRO A 58 -7.20 -20.69 1.99
C PRO A 58 -7.92 -19.39 1.62
N TYR A 59 -7.88 -18.37 2.48
CA TYR A 59 -8.58 -17.09 2.28
C TYR A 59 -7.75 -16.04 1.52
N ILE A 60 -6.43 -16.23 1.36
CA ILE A 60 -5.57 -15.18 0.78
C ILE A 60 -5.89 -14.89 -0.70
N ALA A 61 -6.34 -15.91 -1.45
CA ALA A 61 -6.65 -15.75 -2.87
C ALA A 61 -7.85 -14.80 -3.06
N GLU A 62 -8.88 -14.92 -2.23
CA GLU A 62 -10.05 -14.05 -2.24
C GLU A 62 -9.68 -12.61 -1.83
N ALA A 63 -8.90 -12.46 -0.75
CA ALA A 63 -8.42 -11.16 -0.31
C ALA A 63 -7.62 -10.43 -1.41
N ILE A 64 -6.73 -11.14 -2.11
CA ILE A 64 -5.94 -10.59 -3.22
C ILE A 64 -6.81 -10.25 -4.43
N GLU A 65 -7.80 -11.08 -4.76
CA GLU A 65 -8.72 -10.81 -5.87
C GLU A 65 -9.52 -9.52 -5.63
N ILE A 66 -10.04 -9.35 -4.40
CA ILE A 66 -10.76 -8.14 -3.97
C ILE A 66 -9.82 -6.92 -3.97
N GLY A 67 -8.68 -7.01 -3.30
CA GLY A 67 -7.69 -5.93 -3.21
C GLY A 67 -7.03 -5.57 -4.54
N GLY A 68 -7.13 -6.44 -5.53
CA GLY A 68 -6.63 -6.25 -6.88
C GLY A 68 -7.55 -5.49 -7.82
N HIS A 69 -8.82 -5.27 -7.47
CA HIS A 69 -9.79 -4.51 -8.30
C HIS A 69 -9.80 -4.92 -9.79
N GLY A 70 -9.82 -6.22 -10.05
CA GLY A 70 -9.87 -6.78 -11.41
C GLY A 70 -8.53 -6.89 -12.15
N LEU A 71 -7.40 -6.66 -11.47
CA LEU A 71 -6.07 -6.85 -12.05
C LEU A 71 -5.71 -8.33 -12.28
N PHE A 72 -6.30 -9.24 -11.51
CA PHE A 72 -5.97 -10.66 -11.55
C PHE A 72 -6.87 -11.41 -12.54
N SER A 73 -6.26 -12.22 -13.39
CA SER A 73 -6.98 -13.15 -14.24
C SER A 73 -7.44 -14.38 -13.44
N LYS A 74 -8.34 -15.17 -14.02
CA LYS A 74 -8.78 -16.44 -13.42
C LYS A 74 -7.61 -17.39 -13.16
N GLU A 75 -6.64 -17.44 -14.06
CA GLU A 75 -5.43 -18.26 -13.91
C GLU A 75 -4.58 -17.79 -12.73
N ASP A 76 -4.42 -16.47 -12.55
CA ASP A 76 -3.68 -15.93 -11.41
C ASP A 76 -4.35 -16.34 -10.09
N VAL A 77 -5.69 -16.25 -10.02
CA VAL A 77 -6.46 -16.66 -8.84
C VAL A 77 -6.34 -18.16 -8.58
N GLU A 78 -6.33 -19.00 -9.62
CA GLU A 78 -6.12 -20.45 -9.47
C GLU A 78 -4.71 -20.79 -8.96
N GLN A 79 -3.68 -20.06 -9.39
CA GLN A 79 -2.32 -20.21 -8.87
C GLN A 79 -2.23 -19.76 -7.41
N LEU A 80 -2.87 -18.63 -7.07
CA LEU A 80 -2.97 -18.16 -5.69
C LEU A 80 -3.63 -19.20 -4.78
N ARG A 81 -4.70 -19.87 -5.22
CA ARG A 81 -5.32 -20.96 -4.43
C ARG A 81 -4.41 -22.15 -4.18
N LYS A 82 -3.37 -22.35 -4.99
CA LYS A 82 -2.40 -23.46 -4.89
C LYS A 82 -1.11 -23.07 -4.17
N HIS A 83 -0.98 -21.83 -3.66
CA HIS A 83 0.20 -21.42 -2.90
C HIS A 83 0.44 -22.35 -1.70
N ARG A 84 1.70 -22.49 -1.29
CA ARG A 84 2.11 -23.39 -0.21
C ARG A 84 2.44 -22.67 1.09
N SER A 85 2.96 -21.46 0.95
CA SER A 85 3.35 -20.61 2.08
C SER A 85 3.19 -19.14 1.71
N ILE A 86 3.21 -18.29 2.73
CA ILE A 86 3.11 -16.84 2.61
C ILE A 86 4.31 -16.23 3.33
N ILE A 87 5.02 -15.35 2.62
CA ILE A 87 6.11 -14.56 3.17
C ILE A 87 5.56 -13.21 3.57
N TYR A 88 5.58 -12.94 4.87
CA TYR A 88 5.24 -11.66 5.47
C TYR A 88 6.50 -10.84 5.63
N LEU A 89 6.60 -9.76 4.86
CA LEU A 89 7.66 -8.76 4.98
C LEU A 89 7.11 -7.60 5.81
N ILE A 90 7.73 -7.34 6.96
CA ILE A 90 7.31 -6.29 7.89
C ILE A 90 8.45 -5.30 8.01
N ILE A 91 8.19 -4.06 7.62
CA ILE A 91 9.19 -2.99 7.71
C ILE A 91 8.56 -1.73 8.28
N GLU A 92 9.40 -0.83 8.78
CA GLU A 92 8.96 0.54 9.05
C GLU A 92 8.64 1.26 7.73
N GLY A 93 7.53 1.98 7.71
CA GLY A 93 7.14 2.89 6.64
C GLY A 93 7.49 4.34 6.97
N GLY A 94 6.68 5.26 6.44
CA GLY A 94 6.75 6.68 6.75
C GLY A 94 7.59 7.51 5.78
N THR A 95 8.19 6.90 4.75
CA THR A 95 8.96 7.64 3.73
C THR A 95 8.92 6.95 2.37
N LEU A 96 9.06 7.74 1.30
CA LEU A 96 9.18 7.22 -0.07
C LEU A 96 10.37 6.27 -0.24
N GLU A 97 11.50 6.54 0.42
CA GLU A 97 12.68 5.68 0.37
C GLU A 97 12.39 4.28 0.94
N LYS A 98 11.75 4.22 2.11
CA LYS A 98 11.34 2.94 2.73
C LYS A 98 10.35 2.18 1.85
N VAL A 99 9.42 2.87 1.19
CA VAL A 99 8.52 2.27 0.18
C VAL A 99 9.31 1.69 -0.99
N ILE A 100 10.28 2.40 -1.55
CA ILE A 100 11.09 1.88 -2.67
C ILE A 100 11.89 0.65 -2.21
N ASN A 101 12.50 0.71 -1.02
CA ASN A 101 13.29 -0.40 -0.47
C ASN A 101 12.44 -1.67 -0.28
N VAL A 102 11.23 -1.55 0.29
CA VAL A 102 10.35 -2.73 0.45
C VAL A 102 9.93 -3.32 -0.89
N MET A 103 9.71 -2.48 -1.91
CA MET A 103 9.37 -2.95 -3.25
C MET A 103 10.52 -3.75 -3.89
N GLU A 104 11.76 -3.35 -3.67
CA GLU A 104 12.95 -4.07 -4.16
C GLU A 104 13.09 -5.44 -3.48
N VAL A 105 12.89 -5.52 -2.16
CA VAL A 105 12.92 -6.79 -1.42
C VAL A 105 11.76 -7.71 -1.84
N ALA A 106 10.54 -7.17 -1.94
CA ALA A 106 9.39 -7.93 -2.42
C ALA A 106 9.60 -8.42 -3.86
N SER A 107 10.26 -7.64 -4.72
CA SER A 107 10.64 -8.07 -6.08
C SER A 107 11.61 -9.25 -6.08
N ALA A 108 12.56 -9.29 -5.14
CA ALA A 108 13.43 -10.45 -4.96
C ALA A 108 12.65 -11.71 -4.54
N ILE A 109 11.70 -11.57 -3.62
CA ILE A 109 10.81 -12.66 -3.18
C ILE A 109 9.93 -13.17 -4.34
N LEU A 110 9.36 -12.25 -5.13
CA LEU A 110 8.61 -12.59 -6.34
C LEU A 110 9.46 -13.36 -7.35
N ASN A 111 10.70 -12.93 -7.58
CA ASN A 111 11.64 -13.64 -8.46
C ASN A 111 12.01 -15.03 -7.92
N ALA A 112 12.05 -15.19 -6.61
CA ALA A 112 12.28 -16.46 -5.93
C ALA A 112 11.05 -17.39 -5.86
N GLY A 113 9.92 -17.05 -6.48
CA GLY A 113 8.74 -17.93 -6.55
C GLY A 113 7.47 -17.38 -5.89
N GLY A 114 7.46 -16.10 -5.52
CA GLY A 114 6.22 -15.40 -5.15
C GLY A 114 5.29 -15.19 -6.35
N ILE A 115 3.99 -15.21 -6.09
CA ILE A 115 2.92 -15.17 -7.11
C ILE A 115 2.34 -13.76 -7.25
N ALA A 116 2.10 -13.09 -6.13
CA ALA A 116 1.51 -11.75 -6.06
C ALA A 116 1.98 -11.03 -4.79
N VAL A 117 1.66 -9.75 -4.68
CA VAL A 117 1.86 -8.98 -3.45
C VAL A 117 0.52 -8.49 -2.95
N ASN A 118 0.19 -8.82 -1.70
CA ASN A 118 -0.88 -8.20 -0.93
C ASN A 118 -0.24 -7.17 0.01
N VAL A 119 -0.61 -5.90 -0.14
CA VAL A 119 -0.19 -4.80 0.74
C VAL A 119 -1.20 -4.74 1.89
N GLU A 120 -0.95 -5.50 2.95
CA GLU A 120 -1.87 -5.61 4.09
C GLU A 120 -2.01 -4.30 4.85
N SER A 121 -1.04 -3.38 4.75
CA SER A 121 -1.15 -2.02 5.30
C SER A 121 -2.10 -1.10 4.54
N SER A 122 -2.70 -1.54 3.44
CA SER A 122 -3.68 -0.71 2.70
C SER A 122 -4.82 -1.47 2.05
N GLY A 123 -4.73 -2.79 1.92
CA GLY A 123 -5.73 -3.61 1.25
C GLY A 123 -5.57 -3.61 -0.27
N ARG A 124 -4.45 -3.11 -0.80
CA ARG A 124 -4.11 -3.23 -2.23
C ARG A 124 -3.46 -4.56 -2.53
N ALA A 125 -3.73 -5.11 -3.71
CA ALA A 125 -2.96 -6.22 -4.25
C ALA A 125 -2.45 -5.94 -5.66
N ARG A 126 -1.29 -6.53 -5.98
CA ARG A 126 -0.62 -6.39 -7.28
C ARG A 126 -0.14 -7.73 -7.80
N THR A 127 -0.31 -7.92 -9.11
CA THR A 127 0.29 -9.07 -9.79
C THR A 127 1.81 -8.98 -9.71
N LYS A 128 2.50 -10.13 -9.81
CA LYS A 128 3.97 -10.15 -9.93
C LYS A 128 4.47 -9.23 -11.04
N LYS A 129 3.83 -9.29 -12.21
CA LYS A 129 4.23 -8.49 -13.37
C LYS A 129 4.12 -6.99 -13.07
N ASP A 130 2.97 -6.54 -12.55
CA ASP A 130 2.77 -5.13 -12.23
C ASP A 130 3.77 -4.65 -11.19
N TRP A 131 3.98 -5.42 -10.11
CA TRP A 131 4.91 -5.05 -9.05
C TRP A 131 6.33 -4.84 -9.57
N LEU A 132 6.83 -5.75 -10.40
CA LEU A 132 8.16 -5.66 -11.00
C LEU A 132 8.28 -4.45 -11.95
N GLU A 133 7.24 -4.17 -12.75
CA GLU A 133 7.22 -3.01 -13.64
C GLU A 133 7.20 -1.68 -12.85
N ILE A 134 6.40 -1.61 -11.79
CA ILE A 134 6.33 -0.43 -10.91
C ILE A 134 7.68 -0.21 -10.23
N THR A 135 8.23 -1.25 -9.60
CA THR A 135 9.54 -1.19 -8.91
C THR A 135 10.65 -0.71 -9.83
N LYS A 136 10.67 -1.19 -11.09
CA LYS A 136 11.66 -0.76 -12.09
C LYS A 136 11.49 0.71 -12.48
N SER A 137 10.25 1.17 -12.64
CA SER A 137 9.97 2.54 -13.08
C SER A 137 10.27 3.60 -12.02
N LYS A 138 10.04 3.27 -10.73
CA LYS A 138 10.08 4.20 -9.60
C LYS A 138 9.20 5.46 -9.80
N ASP A 139 8.22 5.38 -10.70
CA ASP A 139 7.29 6.47 -11.00
C ASP A 139 6.32 6.68 -9.84
N ILE A 140 6.18 7.92 -9.36
CA ILE A 140 5.40 8.22 -8.16
C ILE A 140 3.91 7.88 -8.33
N THR A 141 3.36 8.04 -9.53
CA THR A 141 1.95 7.72 -9.80
C THR A 141 1.73 6.21 -9.74
N ARG A 142 2.69 5.43 -10.24
CA ARG A 142 2.67 3.97 -10.15
C ARG A 142 2.87 3.47 -8.72
N LEU A 143 3.79 4.08 -7.96
CA LEU A 143 3.98 3.78 -6.52
C LEU A 143 2.70 4.07 -5.73
N PHE A 144 2.08 5.23 -5.95
CA PHE A 144 0.78 5.57 -5.39
C PHE A 144 -0.26 4.48 -5.68
N SER A 145 -0.35 4.03 -6.94
CA SER A 145 -1.30 2.98 -7.29
C SER A 145 -1.02 1.66 -6.55
N ALA A 146 0.24 1.29 -6.35
CA ALA A 146 0.61 0.05 -5.67
C ALA A 146 0.20 0.02 -4.20
N PHE A 147 0.19 1.17 -3.52
CA PHE A 147 0.02 1.24 -2.07
C PHE A 147 -1.30 1.88 -1.63
N ILE A 148 -1.94 2.74 -2.41
CA ILE A 148 -3.08 3.51 -1.91
C ILE A 148 -4.40 2.91 -2.37
N GLN A 149 -5.20 2.43 -1.42
CA GLN A 149 -6.57 1.96 -1.64
C GLN A 149 -7.54 3.13 -1.44
N MET A 150 -8.63 3.12 -2.22
CA MET A 150 -9.74 4.06 -2.07
C MET A 150 -10.99 3.22 -1.83
N SER A 151 -11.66 3.47 -0.72
CA SER A 151 -12.79 2.68 -0.26
C SER A 151 -13.98 3.58 0.03
N GLN A 152 -15.16 2.96 0.04
CA GLN A 152 -16.38 3.58 0.54
C GLN A 152 -16.95 2.66 1.61
N GLU A 153 -17.28 3.25 2.75
CA GLU A 153 -18.05 2.57 3.79
C GLU A 153 -19.12 3.53 4.30
N ASN A 154 -20.37 3.07 4.28
CA ASN A 154 -21.53 3.91 4.54
C ASN A 154 -21.52 5.18 3.66
N GLU A 155 -21.66 6.35 4.28
CA GLU A 155 -21.68 7.65 3.63
C GLU A 155 -20.31 8.36 3.61
N VAL A 156 -19.22 7.59 3.70
CA VAL A 156 -17.85 8.13 3.72
C VAL A 156 -16.98 7.41 2.69
N TYR A 157 -16.31 8.19 1.86
CA TYR A 157 -15.18 7.72 1.07
C TYR A 157 -13.89 8.03 1.81
N TYR A 158 -12.92 7.11 1.75
CA TYR A 158 -11.61 7.31 2.37
C TYR A 158 -10.48 6.62 1.62
N THR A 159 -9.24 7.01 1.93
CA THR A 159 -8.03 6.29 1.52
C THR A 159 -7.44 5.48 2.67
N THR A 160 -6.68 4.44 2.31
CA THR A 160 -5.76 3.76 3.21
C THR A 160 -4.41 3.58 2.53
N GLY A 161 -3.34 3.63 3.32
CA GLY A 161 -1.97 3.36 2.89
C GLY A 161 -1.08 4.61 2.77
N MET A 162 -1.61 5.82 2.95
CA MET A 162 -0.78 7.04 2.88
C MET A 162 0.29 7.08 3.99
N HIS A 163 0.05 6.41 5.12
CA HIS A 163 1.03 6.24 6.19
C HIS A 163 2.30 5.50 5.74
N CYS A 164 2.23 4.64 4.71
CA CYS A 164 3.41 4.01 4.13
C CYS A 164 4.44 5.05 3.67
N PHE A 165 3.97 6.23 3.24
CA PHE A 165 4.78 7.33 2.73
C PHE A 165 5.02 8.45 3.75
N GLY A 166 4.45 8.35 4.95
CA GLY A 166 4.58 9.40 5.98
C GLY A 166 3.50 10.47 5.94
N LEU A 167 2.34 10.16 5.34
CA LEU A 167 1.28 11.12 5.06
C LEU A 167 -0.06 10.70 5.65
N ARG A 168 -0.90 11.71 5.90
CA ARG A 168 -2.32 11.54 6.28
C ARG A 168 -3.10 10.86 5.17
N ASP A 169 -4.02 9.98 5.54
CA ASP A 169 -5.06 9.51 4.63
C ASP A 169 -6.10 10.63 4.42
N VAL A 170 -7.03 10.43 3.49
CA VAL A 170 -8.03 11.43 3.11
C VAL A 170 -9.41 10.83 3.24
N LYS A 171 -10.38 11.61 3.69
CA LYS A 171 -11.80 11.23 3.67
C LYS A 171 -12.70 12.36 3.22
N THR A 172 -13.88 12.01 2.72
CA THR A 172 -14.96 12.98 2.41
C THR A 172 -16.32 12.29 2.48
N ALA A 173 -17.37 13.05 2.75
CA ALA A 173 -18.73 12.55 2.71
C ALA A 173 -19.12 12.15 1.28
N SER A 174 -19.98 11.14 1.16
CA SER A 174 -20.54 10.68 -0.11
C SER A 174 -21.58 11.64 -0.72
N GLU A 175 -22.12 12.54 0.10
CA GLU A 175 -23.22 13.40 -0.29
C GLU A 175 -22.86 14.35 -1.45
N GLY A 176 -23.66 14.28 -2.52
CA GLY A 176 -23.55 15.20 -3.65
C GLY A 176 -22.31 15.01 -4.53
N ILE A 177 -21.57 13.89 -4.40
CA ILE A 177 -20.39 13.58 -5.20
C ILE A 177 -20.37 12.12 -5.67
N THR A 178 -19.91 11.88 -6.90
CA THR A 178 -19.82 10.52 -7.44
C THR A 178 -18.52 9.82 -7.01
N ALA A 179 -18.51 8.48 -6.95
CA ALA A 179 -17.30 7.71 -6.66
C ALA A 179 -16.14 8.03 -7.62
N ARG A 180 -16.43 8.32 -8.89
CA ARG A 180 -15.42 8.71 -9.89
C ARG A 180 -14.79 10.07 -9.56
N ASP A 181 -15.61 11.04 -9.17
CA ASP A 181 -15.15 12.38 -8.81
C ASP A 181 -14.32 12.33 -7.53
N VAL A 182 -14.75 11.55 -6.53
CA VAL A 182 -13.97 11.31 -5.31
C VAL A 182 -12.63 10.64 -5.62
N ALA A 183 -12.63 9.60 -6.45
CA ALA A 183 -11.38 8.94 -6.84
C ALA A 183 -10.41 9.90 -7.54
N THR A 184 -10.94 10.84 -8.33
CA THR A 184 -10.14 11.89 -8.98
C THR A 184 -9.60 12.89 -7.95
N LEU A 185 -10.47 13.37 -7.05
CA LEU A 185 -10.10 14.28 -5.97
C LEU A 185 -8.99 13.70 -5.08
N PHE A 186 -9.20 12.49 -4.56
CA PHE A 186 -8.24 11.82 -3.69
C PHE A 186 -6.93 11.56 -4.41
N ARG A 187 -6.97 11.05 -5.65
CA ARG A 187 -5.75 10.79 -6.43
C ARG A 187 -4.92 12.05 -6.60
N ILE A 188 -5.54 13.16 -7.02
CA ILE A 188 -4.81 14.40 -7.29
C ILE A 188 -4.27 14.99 -5.99
N PHE A 189 -5.09 15.07 -4.93
CA PHE A 189 -4.64 15.60 -3.65
C PHE A 189 -3.50 14.76 -3.03
N CYS A 190 -3.63 13.44 -3.05
CA CYS A 190 -2.58 12.57 -2.50
C CYS A 190 -1.29 12.64 -3.30
N LEU A 191 -1.36 12.67 -4.65
CA LEU A 191 -0.17 12.82 -5.49
C LEU A 191 0.49 14.18 -5.31
N TYR A 192 -0.30 15.26 -5.16
CA TYR A 192 0.22 16.58 -4.82
C TYR A 192 1.00 16.56 -3.50
N ASN A 193 0.49 15.88 -2.47
CA ASN A 193 1.19 15.71 -1.20
C ASN A 193 2.48 14.88 -1.32
N LEU A 194 2.46 13.82 -2.13
CA LEU A 194 3.61 12.93 -2.35
C LEU A 194 4.74 13.60 -3.14
N ASP A 195 4.39 14.33 -4.20
CA ASP A 195 5.32 14.88 -5.18
C ASP A 195 5.81 16.27 -4.78
N GLU A 196 4.88 17.19 -4.49
CA GLU A 196 5.21 18.60 -4.21
C GLU A 196 5.51 18.88 -2.73
N LYS A 197 5.10 17.98 -1.83
CA LYS A 197 5.32 18.10 -0.37
C LYS A 197 4.94 19.49 0.18
N PRO A 198 3.73 19.98 -0.10
CA PRO A 198 3.26 21.27 0.37
C PRO A 198 3.22 21.32 1.89
N GLN A 199 3.33 22.53 2.44
CA GLN A 199 2.95 22.80 3.82
C GLN A 199 1.46 23.14 3.83
N ILE A 200 0.62 22.23 4.30
CA ILE A 200 -0.85 22.42 4.38
C ILE A 200 -1.25 22.59 5.84
N ASN A 201 -1.93 23.68 6.15
CA ASN A 201 -2.42 23.99 7.50
C ASN A 201 -3.88 23.56 7.68
N ASP A 202 -4.29 23.27 8.92
CA ASP A 202 -5.71 23.05 9.24
C ASP A 202 -6.55 24.27 8.84
N GLY A 203 -7.69 24.02 8.20
CA GLY A 203 -8.62 25.06 7.78
C GLY A 203 -8.28 25.74 6.44
N GLU A 204 -7.19 25.33 5.77
CA GLU A 204 -6.94 25.73 4.39
C GLU A 204 -7.92 25.06 3.42
N THR A 205 -7.93 25.53 2.17
CA THR A 205 -8.82 25.00 1.14
C THR A 205 -8.05 24.34 0.02
N PHE A 206 -8.72 23.39 -0.63
CA PHE A 206 -8.22 22.70 -1.81
C PHE A 206 -9.28 22.68 -2.90
N SER A 207 -8.86 22.84 -4.15
CA SER A 207 -9.67 22.62 -5.33
C SER A 207 -8.80 22.09 -6.47
N LEU A 208 -9.39 21.29 -7.36
CA LEU A 208 -8.67 20.70 -8.49
C LEU A 208 -8.31 21.75 -9.55
N ASP A 209 -9.17 22.76 -9.72
CA ASP A 209 -9.03 23.85 -10.67
C ASP A 209 -9.98 25.00 -10.27
N PRO A 210 -9.86 26.21 -10.84
CA PRO A 210 -10.68 27.36 -10.45
C PRO A 210 -12.21 27.20 -10.65
N SER A 211 -12.66 26.23 -11.45
CA SER A 211 -14.07 25.93 -11.70
C SER A 211 -14.60 24.74 -10.90
N SER A 212 -13.71 23.99 -10.24
CA SER A 212 -14.05 22.84 -9.42
C SER A 212 -14.60 23.25 -8.04
N PRO A 213 -15.33 22.36 -7.34
CA PRO A 213 -15.72 22.60 -5.96
C PRO A 213 -14.51 22.89 -5.06
N ILE A 214 -14.74 23.71 -4.04
CA ILE A 214 -13.75 24.01 -3.01
C ILE A 214 -14.01 23.10 -1.81
N TYR A 215 -12.94 22.54 -1.24
CA TYR A 215 -12.98 21.72 -0.04
C TYR A 215 -12.23 22.41 1.08
N LEU A 216 -12.83 22.52 2.25
CA LEU A 216 -12.14 22.86 3.49
C LEU A 216 -11.40 21.62 3.98
N LEU A 217 -10.12 21.76 4.27
CA LEU A 217 -9.30 20.69 4.83
C LEU A 217 -9.33 20.76 6.35
N LYS A 218 -9.80 19.67 6.98
CA LYS A 218 -9.75 19.51 8.43
C LYS A 218 -8.81 18.37 8.82
N GLN A 219 -7.84 18.68 9.67
CA GLN A 219 -6.99 17.67 10.29
C GLN A 219 -7.78 16.96 11.38
N GLU A 220 -7.82 15.63 11.29
CA GLU A 220 -8.43 14.77 12.29
C GLU A 220 -7.47 13.63 12.64
N GLU A 221 -7.65 13.04 13.81
CA GLU A 221 -7.00 11.78 14.17
C GLU A 221 -7.60 10.62 13.36
N CYS A 222 -6.84 9.53 13.21
CA CYS A 222 -7.37 8.31 12.59
C CYS A 222 -8.25 7.58 13.62
N THR A 223 -9.57 7.58 13.40
CA THR A 223 -10.53 6.90 14.27
C THR A 223 -11.30 5.79 13.56
N MET A 224 -10.97 5.50 12.30
CA MET A 224 -11.62 4.46 11.48
C MET A 224 -11.05 3.08 11.76
N PHE A 225 -9.83 3.03 12.31
CA PHE A 225 -9.08 1.80 12.55
C PHE A 225 -8.44 1.88 13.95
N ASP A 226 -8.36 0.75 14.64
CA ASP A 226 -7.64 0.64 15.91
C ASP A 226 -6.13 0.75 15.70
N GLU A 227 -5.36 1.19 16.70
CA GLU A 227 -3.89 1.38 16.55
C GLU A 227 -3.11 0.12 16.15
N GLU A 228 -3.66 -1.06 16.44
CA GLU A 228 -3.09 -2.37 16.07
C GLU A 228 -3.45 -2.80 14.64
N ASP A 229 -4.43 -2.15 14.02
CA ASP A 229 -4.89 -2.44 12.66
C ASP A 229 -3.83 -1.96 11.64
N PRO A 230 -3.43 -2.79 10.66
CA PRO A 230 -2.51 -2.41 9.60
C PRO A 230 -2.89 -1.15 8.81
N TYR A 231 -4.17 -0.77 8.77
CA TYR A 231 -4.66 0.43 8.09
C TYR A 231 -4.56 1.69 8.94
N PHE A 232 -4.28 1.58 10.23
CA PHE A 232 -4.16 2.73 11.12
C PHE A 232 -3.11 3.72 10.62
N ASN A 233 -3.52 4.98 10.53
CA ASN A 233 -2.64 6.06 10.09
C ASN A 233 -2.25 6.92 11.29
N PRO A 234 -1.01 6.80 11.83
CA PRO A 234 -0.57 7.58 12.99
C PRO A 234 -0.41 9.08 12.68
N TYR A 235 -0.45 9.48 11.40
CA TYR A 235 -0.44 10.87 10.99
C TYR A 235 -1.85 11.48 10.99
N GLY A 236 -2.90 10.66 11.12
CA GLY A 236 -4.30 11.05 11.07
C GLY A 236 -4.85 11.11 9.64
N VAL A 237 -5.93 11.89 9.47
CA VAL A 237 -6.70 11.98 8.23
C VAL A 237 -6.99 13.44 7.89
N TRP A 238 -7.01 13.76 6.61
CA TRP A 238 -7.60 14.99 6.07
C TRP A 238 -9.08 14.76 5.76
N ASN A 239 -9.96 15.36 6.54
CA ASN A 239 -11.39 15.43 6.22
C ASN A 239 -11.64 16.58 5.25
N MET A 240 -11.99 16.25 4.01
CA MET A 240 -12.30 17.20 2.95
C MET A 240 -13.79 17.54 2.98
N ILE A 241 -14.13 18.68 3.56
CA ILE A 241 -15.51 19.14 3.68
C ILE A 241 -15.84 20.02 2.49
N ARG A 242 -16.75 19.58 1.63
CA ARG A 242 -17.15 20.35 0.46
C ARG A 242 -17.82 21.65 0.88
N HIS A 243 -17.24 22.78 0.50
CA HIS A 243 -17.91 24.07 0.58
C HIS A 243 -18.99 24.12 -0.50
N HIS A 244 -20.24 24.16 -0.07
CA HIS A 244 -21.32 24.61 -0.94
C HIS A 244 -21.08 26.10 -1.18
N SER A 245 -20.66 26.47 -2.37
CA SER A 245 -20.74 27.86 -2.80
C SER A 245 -22.22 28.25 -2.73
N ILE A 246 -22.58 29.05 -1.72
CA ILE A 246 -23.81 29.85 -1.79
C ILE A 246 -23.60 30.69 -3.05
N GLY A 247 -24.41 30.43 -4.08
CA GLY A 247 -24.33 31.11 -5.36
C GLY A 247 -24.20 32.62 -5.16
N ARG A 248 -23.24 33.22 -5.86
CA ARG A 248 -23.29 34.65 -6.13
C ARG A 248 -24.27 34.90 -7.26
#